data_AF-A0A3D2F9I6-F1
#
_entry.id   AF-A0A3D2F9I6-F1
#
_cell.length_a   1.000
_cell.length_b   1.000
_cell.length_c   1.000
_cell.angle_alpha   90.00
_cell.angle_beta   90.00
_cell.angle_gamma   90.00
#
_symmetry.space_group_name_H-M   'P 1'
#
loop_
_entity.id
_entity.type
_entity.pdbx_description
1 polymer ?
#
loop_
_entity_poly.entity_id
_entity_poly.type
_entity_poly.pdbx_seq_one_letter_code
_entity_poly.pdbx_strand_id
1 'polypeptide(L)' 'DAKVLSRVVAAAFGQRRKMLRASLKGVAPDIEDRLIAAGIKPTERAEQVPLEGFCALARAVAQK' A
#
# COMPACT_ATOMS: atom_id res chain seq x y z
N ASP A 1 -0.38 3.01 -12.87
CA ASP A 1 0.49 4.19 -13.02
C ASP A 1 1.80 3.94 -12.28
N ALA A 2 2.94 4.07 -12.97
CA ALA A 2 4.26 3.82 -12.38
C ALA A 2 4.63 4.81 -11.26
N LYS A 3 4.16 6.07 -11.36
CA LYS A 3 4.38 7.11 -10.35
C LYS A 3 3.64 6.79 -9.06
N VAL A 4 2.39 6.32 -9.17
CA VAL A 4 1.60 5.89 -8.00
C VAL A 4 2.23 4.68 -7.34
N LEU A 5 2.63 3.67 -8.12
CA LEU A 5 3.29 2.47 -7.59
C LEU A 5 4.58 2.85 -6.84
N SER A 6 5.44 3.66 -7.43
CA SER A 6 6.68 4.12 -6.80
C SER A 6 6.42 4.86 -5.48
N ARG A 7 5.42 5.76 -5.45
CA ARG A 7 5.01 6.46 -4.22
C ARG A 7 4.55 5.50 -3.12
N VAL A 8 3.70 4.53 -3.45
CA VAL A 8 3.17 3.56 -2.48
C VAL A 8 4.29 2.67 -1.94
N VAL A 9 5.15 2.16 -2.82
CA VAL A 9 6.31 1.33 -2.42
C VAL A 9 7.27 2.14 -1.55
N ALA A 10 7.62 3.37 -1.94
CA ALA A 10 8.49 4.24 -1.15
C ALA A 10 7.92 4.51 0.25
N ALA A 11 6.62 4.78 0.37
CA ALA A 11 5.96 4.99 1.66
C ALA A 11 5.95 3.71 2.52
N ALA A 12 5.65 2.56 1.92
CA ALA A 12 5.64 1.27 2.61
C ALA A 12 7.03 0.89 3.14
N PHE A 13 8.06 1.00 2.31
CA PHE A 13 9.43 0.60 2.67
C PHE A 13 10.17 1.65 3.50
N GLY A 14 9.82 2.94 3.39
CA GLY A 14 10.30 4.00 4.27
C GLY A 14 9.92 3.78 5.74
N GLN A 15 8.90 2.96 6.00
CA GLN A 15 8.50 2.51 7.34
C GLN A 15 8.44 0.97 7.45
N ARG A 16 9.39 0.26 6.85
CA ARG A 16 9.46 -1.24 6.75
C ARG A 16 9.08 -2.02 8.02
N ARG A 17 9.31 -1.49 9.23
CA ARG A 17 9.02 -2.19 10.50
C ARG A 17 7.60 -1.98 11.02
N LYS A 18 6.82 -1.08 10.41
CA LYS A 18 5.43 -0.82 10.80
C LYS A 18 4.45 -1.61 9.94
N MET A 19 3.22 -1.73 10.46
CA MET A 19 2.07 -2.23 9.70
C MET A 19 1.79 -1.31 8.51
N LEU A 20 1.28 -1.86 7.40
CA LEU A 20 0.98 -1.10 6.19
C LEU A 20 -0.07 -0.01 6.40
N ARG A 21 -1.10 -0.26 7.22
CA ARG A 21 -2.09 0.78 7.61
C ARG A 21 -1.44 2.02 8.22
N ALA A 22 -0.37 1.84 9.00
CA ALA A 22 0.36 2.94 9.62
C ALA A 22 1.33 3.60 8.64
N SER A 23 2.04 2.78 7.86
CA SER A 23 3.04 3.23 6.88
C SER A 23 2.41 4.05 5.75
N LEU A 24 1.18 3.72 5.36
CA LEU A 24 0.49 4.29 4.21
C LEU A 24 -0.62 5.28 4.60
N LYS A 25 -0.76 5.64 5.88
CA LYS A 25 -1.79 6.57 6.37
C LYS A 25 -1.80 7.93 5.64
N GLY A 26 -0.64 8.38 5.15
CA GLY A 26 -0.50 9.62 4.38
C GLY A 26 -0.69 9.48 2.86
N VAL A 27 -0.99 8.28 2.36
CA VAL A 27 -1.17 8.01 0.93
C VAL A 27 -2.60 8.28 0.49
N ALA A 28 -3.58 7.76 1.23
CA ALA A 28 -5.01 7.93 0.98
C ALA A 28 -5.80 7.90 2.31
N PRO A 29 -6.94 8.61 2.41
CA PRO A 29 -7.75 8.64 3.63
C PRO A 29 -8.40 7.28 3.98
N ASP A 30 -8.72 6.47 2.96
CA ASP A 30 -9.39 5.16 2.98
C ASP A 30 -8.40 4.01 2.71
N ILE A 31 -7.14 4.17 3.12
CA ILE A 31 -6.07 3.23 2.76
C ILE A 31 -6.29 1.82 3.27
N GLU A 32 -6.95 1.66 4.42
CA GLU A 32 -7.25 0.35 5.00
C GLU A 32 -8.22 -0.44 4.12
N ASP A 33 -9.28 0.22 3.62
CA ASP A 33 -10.23 -0.36 2.67
C ASP A 33 -9.54 -0.70 1.34
N ARG A 34 -8.65 0.17 0.85
CA ARG A 34 -7.88 -0.08 -0.38
C ARG A 34 -6.90 -1.24 -0.24
N LEU A 35 -6.30 -1.43 0.94
CA LEU A 35 -5.46 -2.58 1.25
C LEU A 35 -6.28 -3.87 1.19
N ILE A 36 -7.45 -3.89 1.85
CA ILE A 36 -8.37 -5.03 1.84
C ILE A 36 -8.84 -5.33 0.41
N ALA A 37 -9.23 -4.32 -0.36
CA ALA A 37 -9.64 -4.47 -1.76
C ALA A 37 -8.52 -4.99 -2.66
N ALA A 38 -7.26 -4.68 -2.33
CA ALA A 38 -6.07 -5.21 -2.99
C ALA A 38 -5.66 -6.62 -2.50
N GLY A 39 -6.42 -7.21 -1.56
CA GLY A 39 -6.11 -8.52 -0.97
C GLY A 39 -4.97 -8.50 0.04
N ILE A 40 -4.58 -7.32 0.53
CA ILE A 40 -3.47 -7.14 1.48
C ILE A 40 -4.05 -6.95 2.88
N LYS A 41 -3.51 -7.68 3.86
CA LYS A 41 -3.87 -7.46 5.26
C LYS A 41 -3.28 -6.12 5.74
N PRO A 42 -4.07 -5.20 6.32
CA PRO A 42 -3.57 -3.90 6.77
C PRO A 42 -2.48 -3.98 7.85
N THR A 43 -2.41 -5.11 8.56
CA THR A 43 -1.44 -5.43 9.60
C THR A 43 -0.13 -6.03 9.07
N GLU A 44 -0.05 -6.36 7.79
CA GLU A 44 1.19 -6.88 7.20
C GLU A 44 2.29 -5.83 7.12
N ARG A 45 3.53 -6.31 7.03
CA ARG A 45 4.71 -5.49 6.81
C ARG A 45 5.00 -5.42 5.31
N ALA A 46 5.61 -4.33 4.86
CA ALA A 46 5.90 -4.11 3.44
C ALA A 46 6.70 -5.25 2.78
N GLU A 47 7.59 -5.91 3.52
CA GLU A 47 8.42 -7.02 3.02
C GLU A 47 7.68 -8.36 2.88
N GLN A 48 6.46 -8.48 3.43
CA GLN A 48 5.64 -9.68 3.35
C GLN A 48 4.66 -9.64 2.18
N VAL A 49 4.40 -8.44 1.65
CA VAL A 49 3.48 -8.23 0.54
C VAL A 49 4.21 -8.49 -0.77
N PRO A 50 3.68 -9.36 -1.64
CA PRO A 50 4.28 -9.61 -2.94
C PRO A 50 4.05 -8.43 -3.90
N LEU A 51 4.80 -8.40 -5.00
CA LEU A 51 4.77 -7.29 -5.96
C LEU A 51 3.37 -7.10 -6.57
N GLU A 52 2.66 -8.19 -6.85
CA GLU A 52 1.29 -8.16 -7.35
C GLU A 52 0.33 -7.42 -6.40
N GLY A 53 0.52 -7.55 -5.09
CA GLY A 53 -0.25 -6.81 -4.09
C GLY A 53 -0.01 -5.31 -4.21
N PHE A 54 1.25 -4.88 -4.32
CA PHE A 54 1.57 -3.46 -4.52
C PHE A 54 1.02 -2.91 -5.84
N CYS A 55 1.04 -3.71 -6.91
CA CYS A 55 0.42 -3.34 -8.18
C CYS A 55 -1.10 -3.16 -8.05
N ALA A 56 -1.79 -4.08 -7.36
CA ALA A 56 -3.23 -3.98 -7.10
C ALA A 56 -3.56 -2.74 -6.26
N LEU A 57 -2.81 -2.51 -5.18
CA LEU A 57 -2.95 -1.34 -4.31
C LEU A 57 -2.72 -0.03 -5.06
N ALA A 58 -1.69 0.03 -5.91
CA ALA A 58 -1.42 1.22 -6.72
C ALA A 58 -2.58 1.53 -7.69
N ARG A 59 -3.24 0.51 -8.24
CA ARG A 59 -4.46 0.69 -9.06
C ARG A 59 -5.63 1.17 -8.21
N ALA A 60 -5.82 0.60 -7.01
CA ALA A 60 -6.86 1.02 -6.08
C ALA A 60 -6.65 2.47 -5.62
N VAL A 61 -5.40 2.93 -5.42
CA VAL A 61 -5.06 4.32 -5.08
C VAL A 61 -5.26 5.28 -6.25
N ALA A 62 -5.01 4.82 -7.48
CA ALA A 62 -5.16 5.64 -8.69
C ALA A 62 -6.63 5.80 -9.12
N GLN A 63 -7.49 4.82 -8.84
CA GLN A 63 -8.93 4.94 -9.01
C GLN A 63 -9.47 5.86 -7.90
N LYS A 64 -9.99 7.01 -8.33
CA LYS A 64 -10.61 8.02 -7.46
C LYS A 64 -12.08 7.71 -7.28
#